data_AF-A0A348W7B0-F1
#
_entry.id   AF-A0A348W7B0-F1
#
_cell.length_a   1.000
_cell.length_b   1.000
_cell.length_c   1.000
_cell.angle_alpha   90.00
_cell.angle_beta   90.00
_cell.angle_gamma   90.00
#
_symmetry.space_group_name_H-M   'P 1'
#
loop_
_entity.id
_entity.type
_entity.pdbx_description
1 polymer ?
#
loop_
_entity_poly.entity_id
_entity_poly.type
_entity_poly.pdbx_seq_one_letter_code
_entity_poly.pdbx_strand_id
1 'polypeptide(L)' 'LLDGAIDEARHKPEFTVIFQREPETADLVEGRDFDWDEIQRDVIPADCVPVEGDHPAYILYTSGTT' A
#
# COMPACT_ATOMS: atom_id res chain seq x y z
N LEU A 1 -10.17 4.74 -10.45
CA LEU A 1 -8.78 4.68 -10.96
C LEU A 1 -8.03 3.50 -10.35
N LEU A 2 -8.01 3.35 -9.02
CA LEU A 2 -7.36 2.20 -8.35
C LEU A 2 -7.90 0.84 -8.82
N ASP A 3 -9.22 0.61 -8.73
CA ASP A 3 -9.79 -0.69 -9.11
C ASP A 3 -9.56 -1.04 -10.58
N GLY A 4 -9.72 -0.05 -11.48
CA GLY A 4 -9.40 -0.24 -12.89
C GLY A 4 -7.94 -0.63 -13.12
N ALA A 5 -6.99 0.00 -12.40
CA ALA A 5 -5.58 -0.37 -12.49
C ALA A 5 -5.32 -1.78 -11.93
N ILE A 6 -6.01 -2.20 -10.87
CA ILE A 6 -5.95 -3.56 -10.31
C ILE A 6 -6.51 -4.59 -11.31
N ASP A 7 -7.57 -4.24 -12.04
CA ASP A 7 -8.17 -5.11 -13.04
C ASP A 7 -7.26 -5.33 -14.25
N GLU A 8 -6.53 -4.29 -14.68
CA GLU A 8 -5.53 -4.37 -15.75
C GLU A 8 -4.23 -5.05 -15.31
N ALA A 9 -3.92 -5.06 -14.01
CA ALA A 9 -2.68 -5.63 -13.49
C ALA A 9 -2.65 -7.16 -13.65
N ARG A 10 -1.54 -7.66 -14.23
CA ARG A 10 -1.27 -9.11 -14.31
C ARG A 10 -1.06 -9.73 -12.92
N HIS A 11 -0.44 -8.98 -12.01
CA HIS A 11 -0.19 -9.39 -10.64
C HIS A 11 -1.09 -8.56 -9.73
N LYS A 12 -2.20 -9.15 -9.27
CA LYS A 12 -3.18 -8.47 -8.43
C LYS A 12 -2.67 -8.39 -6.99
N PRO A 13 -2.81 -7.25 -6.31
CA PRO A 13 -2.52 -7.17 -4.88
C PRO A 13 -3.55 -7.98 -4.10
N GLU A 14 -3.08 -8.78 -3.14
CA GLU A 14 -3.94 -9.52 -2.20
C GLU A 14 -4.42 -8.63 -1.04
N PHE A 15 -3.73 -7.51 -0.80
CA PHE A 15 -3.91 -6.63 0.34
C PHE A 15 -3.58 -5.18 -0.02
N THR A 16 -4.42 -4.22 0.38
CA THR A 16 -4.18 -2.78 0.23
C THR A 16 -4.49 -2.04 1.52
N VAL A 17 -3.76 -0.96 1.79
CA VAL A 17 -4.08 -0.01 2.88
C VAL A 17 -4.47 1.31 2.24
N ILE A 18 -5.67 1.79 2.55
CA ILE A 18 -6.28 2.96 1.91
C ILE A 18 -6.40 4.07 2.94
N PHE A 19 -5.77 5.21 2.66
CA PHE A 19 -5.98 6.42 3.43
C PHE A 19 -7.14 7.23 2.82
N GLN A 20 -8.23 7.36 3.56
CA GLN A 20 -9.47 8.03 3.16
C GLN A 20 -9.33 9.56 3.24
N ARG A 21 -8.61 10.14 2.27
CA ARG A 21 -8.32 11.58 2.24
C ARG A 21 -9.55 12.41 1.85
N GLU A 22 -9.92 13.38 2.69
CA GLU A 22 -11.01 14.33 2.43
C GLU A 22 -10.91 15.05 1.06
N PRO A 23 -12.07 15.42 0.46
CA PRO A 23 -13.42 15.34 1.02
C PRO A 23 -14.20 14.05 0.70
N GLU A 24 -13.62 13.11 -0.05
CA GLU A 24 -14.32 11.91 -0.51
C GLU A 24 -13.67 10.63 -0.03
N THR A 25 -14.50 9.64 0.28
CA THR A 25 -14.09 8.31 0.69
C THR A 25 -14.32 7.32 -0.44
N ALA A 26 -13.40 6.37 -0.62
CA ALA A 26 -13.57 5.23 -1.52
C ALA A 26 -14.32 4.08 -0.84
N ASP A 27 -15.09 3.32 -1.62
CA ASP A 27 -15.62 2.04 -1.18
C ASP A 27 -14.48 1.04 -0.93
N LEU A 28 -14.57 0.26 0.14
CA LEU A 28 -13.56 -0.73 0.53
C LEU A 28 -14.06 -2.15 0.23
N VAL A 29 -13.24 -2.93 -0.48
CA VAL A 29 -13.55 -4.34 -0.75
C VAL A 29 -13.10 -5.20 0.43
N GLU A 30 -14.06 -5.84 1.11
CA GLU A 30 -13.80 -6.71 2.27
C GLU A 30 -12.76 -7.80 1.94
N GLY A 31 -11.78 -7.97 2.82
CA GLY A 31 -10.71 -8.95 2.68
C GLY A 31 -9.54 -8.52 1.78
N ARG A 32 -9.67 -7.40 1.04
CA ARG A 32 -8.59 -6.82 0.23
C ARG A 32 -8.16 -5.45 0.73
N ASP A 33 -9.12 -4.56 0.99
CA ASP A 33 -8.85 -3.15 1.30
C ASP A 33 -9.08 -2.86 2.77
N PHE A 34 -8.08 -2.26 3.40
CA PHE A 34 -8.09 -1.93 4.82
C PHE A 34 -7.96 -0.42 4.98
N ASP A 35 -8.79 0.15 5.85
CA ASP A 35 -8.68 1.56 6.18
C ASP A 35 -7.42 1.84 7.01
N TRP A 36 -6.68 2.88 6.64
CA TRP A 36 -5.43 3.30 7.29
C TRP A 36 -5.60 3.60 8.78
N ASP A 37 -6.63 4.36 9.15
CA ASP A 37 -6.83 4.77 10.53
C ASP A 37 -7.36 3.63 11.38
N GLU A 38 -8.10 2.68 10.80
CA GLU A 38 -8.61 1.51 11.50
C GLU A 38 -7.54 0.43 11.73
N ILE A 39 -6.73 0.11 10.71
CA ILE A 39 -5.77 -0.99 10.80
C ILE A 39 -4.64 -0.72 11.81
N GLN A 40 -4.37 0.54 12.12
CA GLN A 40 -3.38 0.95 13.11
C GLN A 40 -3.94 1.05 14.54
N ARG A 41 -5.24 0.82 14.77
CA ARG A 41 -5.82 0.87 16.12
C ARG A 41 -5.33 -0.30 16.96
N ASP A 42 -4.96 -0.01 18.21
CA ASP A 42 -4.53 -0.99 19.22
C ASP A 42 -3.33 -1.87 18.82
N VAL A 43 -2.55 -1.44 17.82
CA VAL A 43 -1.31 -2.13 17.43
C VAL A 43 -0.16 -1.76 18.36
N ILE A 44 0.79 -2.69 18.48
CA ILE A 44 2.04 -2.46 19.20
C ILE A 44 3.09 -1.97 18.18
N PRO A 45 3.87 -0.92 18.48
CA PRO A 45 4.97 -0.51 17.63
C PRO A 45 5.94 -1.66 17.35
N ALA A 46 6.33 -1.82 16.09
CA ALA A 46 7.31 -2.81 15.68
C ALA A 46 8.74 -2.39 16.08
N ASP A 47 9.59 -3.36 16.41
CA ASP A 47 11.01 -3.15 16.65
C ASP A 47 11.76 -2.80 15.35
N CYS A 48 12.91 -2.13 15.47
CA CYS A 48 13.81 -1.92 14.34
C CYS A 48 14.42 -3.25 13.87
N VAL A 49 14.30 -3.56 12.58
CA VAL A 49 14.90 -4.74 11.97
C VAL A 49 16.32 -4.41 11.48
N PRO A 50 17.38 -5.08 11.99
CA PRO A 50 18.74 -4.87 11.49
C PRO A 50 18.88 -5.46 10.08
N VAL A 51 19.59 -4.75 9.21
CA VAL A 51 19.87 -5.18 7.83
C VAL A 51 21.34 -4.92 7.49
N GLU A 52 21.86 -5.65 6.50
CA GLU A 52 23.22 -5.46 5.98
C GLU A 52 23.41 -4.06 5.36
N GLY A 53 24.66 -3.60 5.29
CA GLY A 53 25.00 -2.27 4.78
C GLY A 53 24.64 -2.03 3.30
N ASP A 54 24.42 -3.10 2.53
CA ASP A 54 24.02 -3.09 1.12
C ASP A 54 22.55 -3.48 0.90
N HIS A 55 21.75 -3.60 1.97
CA HIS A 55 20.33 -3.91 1.85
C HIS A 55 19.60 -2.80 1.08
N PRO A 56 18.80 -3.12 0.05
CA PRO A 56 18.05 -2.11 -0.69
C PRO A 56 17.03 -1.43 0.22
N ALA A 57 17.04 -0.10 0.27
CA ALA A 57 16.11 0.67 1.10
C ALA A 57 14.75 0.88 0.42
N TYR A 58 14.74 1.13 -0.90
CA TYR A 58 13.53 1.35 -1.68
C TYR A 58 13.80 1.15 -3.18
N ILE A 59 12.72 0.99 -3.94
CA ILE A 59 12.72 1.08 -5.40
C ILE A 59 11.97 2.35 -5.78
N LEU A 60 12.61 3.23 -6.55
CA LEU A 60 11.99 4.43 -7.09
C LEU A 60 11.94 4.33 -8.61
N TYR A 61 10.77 4.01 -9.14
CA TYR A 61 10.55 4.02 -10.58
C TYR A 61 10.64 5.45 -11.11
N THR A 62 11.37 5.61 -12.22
CA THR A 62 11.46 6.87 -12.95
C THR A 62 10.89 6.68 -14.36
N SER A 63 10.30 7.73 -14.91
CA SER A 63 9.86 7.70 -16.31
C SER A 63 11.10 7.68 -17.21
N GLY A 64 11.28 6.58 -17.94
CA GLY A 64 12.27 6.50 -19.01
C GLY A 64 11.79 7.25 -20.25
N THR A 65 12.71 7.85 -21.00
CA THR A 65 12.48 8.21 -22.40
C THR A 65 12.71 6.96 -23.23
N THR A 66 11.73 6.54 -24.04
CA THR A 66 11.87 5.44 -25.00
C THR A 66 12.74 5.83 -26.17
#